data_AF-A0A3M2W0X8-F1
#
_entry.id   AF-A0A3M2W0X8-F1
#
_cell.length_a   1.000
_cell.length_b   1.000
_cell.length_c   1.000
_cell.angle_alpha   90.00
_cell.angle_beta   90.00
_cell.angle_gamma   90.00
#
_symmetry.space_group_name_H-M   'P 1'
#
loop_
_entity.id
_entity.type
_entity.pdbx_description
1 polymer ?
#
loop_
_entity_poly.entity_id
_entity_poly.type
_entity_poly.pdbx_seq_one_letter_code
_entity_poly.pdbx_strand_id
1 'polypeptide(L)'
;MSCPGDYIVSLADEAEIRCDDPDLAIQSFFAMSDREDFDMEDHDGIPLFERAVQKLGCLNEDEMYGFQPALVLGGSITLQNLVKLDLEVHLTILHQLSR
;
A
#
# COMPACT_ATOMS: atom_id res chain seq x y z
N MET A 1 -6.34 16.29 14.37
CA MET A 1 -6.54 16.83 13.02
C MET A 1 -5.49 16.16 12.16
N SER A 2 -5.73 14.89 11.84
CA SER A 2 -6.12 14.42 10.49
C SER A 2 -4.85 14.07 9.70
N CYS A 3 -4.62 12.77 9.53
CA CYS A 3 -3.48 12.18 8.83
C CYS A 3 -3.41 12.65 7.38
N PRO A 4 -2.23 12.57 6.75
CA PRO A 4 -2.19 12.21 5.34
C PRO A 4 -1.17 11.11 5.06
N GLY A 5 -1.70 9.90 4.85
CA GLY A 5 -1.20 8.83 3.98
C GLY A 5 0.30 8.57 3.89
N ASP A 6 0.74 7.51 4.57
CA ASP A 6 2.04 6.90 4.34
C ASP A 6 1.99 6.05 3.07
N TYR A 7 2.04 6.73 1.92
CA TYR A 7 2.42 6.08 0.67
C TYR A 7 3.87 5.60 0.80
N ILE A 8 4.17 4.41 0.24
CA ILE A 8 5.56 3.99 -0.07
C ILE A 8 6.07 4.88 -1.23
N VAL A 9 6.14 6.18 -0.98
CA VAL A 9 7.00 7.11 -1.69
C VAL A 9 8.29 7.06 -0.90
N SER A 10 9.39 6.80 -1.59
CA SER A 10 10.73 7.05 -1.05
C SER A 10 10.81 8.50 -0.57
N LEU A 11 10.58 8.71 0.72
CA LEU A 11 10.82 9.96 1.44
C LEU A 11 12.32 10.13 1.54
N ALA A 12 12.95 10.47 0.41
CA ALA A 12 14.25 11.12 0.43
C ALA A 12 14.04 12.57 0.89
N ASP A 13 13.59 12.79 2.14
CA ASP A 13 13.97 13.98 2.92
C ASP A 13 13.42 14.12 4.35
N GLU A 14 12.58 13.24 4.90
CA GLU A 14 12.17 13.37 6.32
C GLU A 14 12.52 12.13 7.16
N ALA A 15 13.52 12.34 8.01
CA ALA A 15 14.09 11.45 9.02
C ALA A 15 14.78 10.19 8.49
N GLU A 16 16.05 10.36 8.10
CA GLU A 16 17.02 9.27 8.13
C GLU A 16 17.17 8.83 9.61
N ILE A 17 16.31 7.94 10.10
CA ILE A 17 16.56 7.20 11.34
C ILE A 17 17.75 6.31 11.02
N ARG A 18 18.95 6.83 11.27
CA ARG A 18 20.17 6.05 11.13
C ARG A 18 20.22 5.03 12.26
N CYS A 19 19.53 3.92 12.05
CA CYS A 19 19.71 2.74 12.85
C CYS A 19 20.97 2.06 12.31
N ASP A 20 22.10 2.25 13.01
CA ASP A 20 23.36 1.60 12.66
C ASP A 20 23.26 0.05 12.78
N ASP A 21 22.15 -0.45 13.32
CA ASP A 21 21.77 -1.86 13.41
C ASP A 21 20.50 -2.15 12.55
N PRO A 22 20.64 -2.76 11.36
CA PRO A 22 19.51 -3.09 10.49
C PRO A 22 18.47 -4.03 11.14
N ASP A 23 18.89 -4.91 12.05
CA ASP A 23 17.97 -5.84 12.70
C ASP A 23 17.06 -5.06 13.66
N LEU A 24 17.62 -4.10 14.40
CA LEU A 24 16.86 -3.21 15.26
C LEU A 24 15.90 -2.32 14.45
N ALA A 25 16.30 -1.88 13.26
CA ALA A 25 15.46 -1.09 12.37
C ALA A 25 14.21 -1.86 11.95
N ILE A 26 14.39 -3.10 11.45
CA ILE A 26 13.31 -3.97 11.00
C ILE A 26 12.39 -4.33 12.18
N GLN A 27 12.97 -4.67 13.34
CA GLN A 27 12.18 -4.97 14.54
C GLN A 27 11.35 -3.77 14.98
N SER A 28 11.93 -2.58 14.98
CA SER A 28 11.24 -1.35 15.37
C SER A 28 10.11 -1.02 14.41
N PHE A 29 10.31 -1.20 13.10
CA PHE A 29 9.26 -1.05 12.09
C PHE A 29 8.06 -1.93 12.44
N PHE A 30 8.25 -3.25 12.56
CA PHE A 30 7.13 -4.15 12.87
C PHE A 30 6.54 -3.95 14.27
N ALA A 31 7.33 -3.50 15.25
CA ALA A 31 6.86 -3.26 16.60
C ALA A 31 6.01 -1.99 16.75
N MET A 32 6.20 -1.02 15.84
CA MET A 32 5.54 0.29 15.88
C MET A 32 4.47 0.44 14.80
N SER A 33 4.18 -0.60 14.02
CA SER A 33 3.15 -0.58 13.00
C SER A 33 1.98 -1.47 13.38
N ASP A 34 0.77 -0.95 13.21
CA ASP A 34 -0.47 -1.69 13.31
C ASP A 34 -1.01 -2.04 11.91
N ARG A 35 -1.98 -2.95 11.81
CA ARG A 35 -2.52 -3.39 10.50
C ARG A 35 -3.24 -2.25 9.79
N GLU A 36 -3.89 -1.41 10.57
CA GLU A 36 -4.68 -0.27 10.15
C GLU A 36 -3.83 0.80 9.47
N ASP A 37 -2.54 0.90 9.83
CA ASP A 37 -1.59 1.84 9.20
C ASP A 37 -1.35 1.53 7.72
N PHE A 38 -1.64 0.30 7.28
CA PHE A 38 -1.42 -0.18 5.91
C PHE A 38 -2.72 -0.39 5.11
N ASP A 39 -3.88 0.04 5.62
CA ASP A 39 -5.14 0.03 4.85
C ASP A 39 -5.37 1.39 4.17
N MET A 40 -6.07 1.37 3.03
CA MET A 40 -6.51 2.57 2.35
C MET A 40 -8.01 2.77 2.59
N GLU A 41 -8.38 3.99 2.97
CA GLU A 41 -9.79 4.38 3.04
C GLU A 41 -10.30 4.83 1.66
N ASP A 42 -11.55 4.51 1.34
CA ASP A 42 -12.24 5.14 0.22
C ASP A 42 -12.70 6.56 0.56
N HIS A 43 -13.37 7.21 -0.39
CA HIS A 43 -13.89 8.57 -0.22
C HIS A 43 -14.87 8.76 0.95
N ASP A 44 -15.47 7.68 1.48
CA ASP A 44 -16.38 7.72 2.62
C ASP A 44 -15.64 7.50 3.96
N GLY A 45 -14.30 7.38 3.93
CA GLY A 45 -13.48 7.09 5.11
C GLY A 45 -13.58 5.63 5.56
N ILE A 46 -13.99 4.71 4.68
CA ILE A 46 -14.18 3.31 5.03
C ILE A 46 -12.93 2.52 4.58
N PRO A 47 -12.28 1.75 5.46
CA PRO A 47 -11.12 0.91 5.10
C PRO A 47 -11.45 -0.11 4.00
N LEU A 48 -10.50 -0.41 3.11
CA LEU A 48 -10.72 -1.22 1.92
C LEU A 48 -10.35 -2.68 2.11
N PHE A 49 -9.36 -3.02 2.94
CA PHE A 49 -8.75 -4.34 2.96
C PHE A 49 -9.73 -5.47 3.25
N GLU A 50 -10.51 -5.37 4.34
CA GLU A 50 -11.48 -6.40 4.68
C GLU A 50 -12.57 -6.55 3.62
N ARG A 51 -13.03 -5.42 3.05
CA ARG A 51 -14.03 -5.42 1.97
C ARG A 51 -13.47 -6.01 0.69
N ALA A 52 -12.19 -5.79 0.41
CA ALA A 52 -11.48 -6.41 -0.72
C ALA A 52 -11.38 -7.92 -0.55
N VAL A 53 -11.03 -8.42 0.65
CA VAL A 53 -11.02 -9.86 0.96
C VAL A 53 -12.42 -10.45 0.77
N GLN A 54 -13.47 -9.78 1.24
CA GLN A 54 -14.85 -10.25 1.05
C GLN A 54 -15.28 -10.31 -0.42
N LYS A 55 -14.88 -9.32 -1.23
CA LYS A 55 -15.25 -9.21 -2.64
C LYS A 55 -14.42 -10.12 -3.56
N LEU A 56 -13.11 -10.18 -3.34
CA LEU A 56 -12.12 -10.75 -4.25
C LEU A 56 -11.52 -12.06 -3.73
N GLY A 57 -11.70 -12.38 -2.45
CA GLY A 57 -11.10 -13.53 -1.77
C GLY A 57 -9.64 -13.31 -1.38
N CYS A 58 -9.12 -14.12 -0.47
CA CYS A 58 -7.71 -14.04 -0.01
C CYS A 58 -6.71 -14.13 -1.16
N LEU A 59 -5.62 -13.38 -1.07
CA LEU A 59 -4.50 -13.39 -2.02
C LEU A 59 -3.71 -14.70 -1.94
N ASN A 60 -3.18 -15.15 -3.08
CA ASN A 60 -2.06 -16.09 -3.12
C ASN A 60 -0.73 -15.34 -2.89
N GLU A 61 0.37 -16.08 -2.73
CA GLU A 61 1.71 -15.53 -2.42
C GLU A 61 2.25 -14.58 -3.51
N ASP A 62 1.76 -14.72 -4.74
CA ASP A 62 2.14 -13.97 -5.94
C ASP A 62 1.09 -12.94 -6.37
N GLU A 63 0.03 -12.74 -5.56
CA GLU A 63 -1.04 -11.79 -5.86
C GLU A 63 -0.98 -10.56 -4.95
N MET A 64 -1.47 -9.42 -5.47
CA MET A 64 -1.81 -8.24 -4.68
C MET A 64 -3.16 -7.67 -5.07
N TYR A 65 -3.75 -6.88 -4.18
CA TYR A 65 -4.85 -5.98 -4.57
C TYR A 65 -4.27 -4.72 -5.18
N GLY A 66 -4.75 -4.34 -6.36
CA GLY A 66 -4.40 -3.09 -7.01
C GLY A 66 -5.60 -2.43 -7.69
N PHE A 67 -5.45 -1.15 -8.03
CA PHE A 67 -6.50 -0.37 -8.66
C PHE A 67 -6.43 -0.48 -10.19
N GLN A 68 -7.58 -0.68 -10.82
CA GLN A 68 -7.74 -0.58 -12.27
C GLN A 68 -8.87 0.42 -12.62
N PRO A 69 -8.58 1.53 -13.32
CA PRO A 69 -7.25 2.00 -13.74
C PRO A 69 -6.29 2.26 -12.58
N ALA A 70 -4.98 2.22 -12.84
CA ALA A 70 -3.98 2.58 -11.84
C ALA A 70 -4.21 4.03 -11.35
N LEU A 71 -3.96 4.30 -10.06
CA LEU A 71 -4.21 5.63 -9.47
C LEU A 71 -3.44 6.74 -10.20
N VAL A 72 -2.19 6.49 -10.57
CA VAL A 72 -1.34 7.42 -11.34
C VAL A 72 -1.91 7.74 -12.74
N LEU A 73 -2.79 6.89 -13.27
CA LEU A 73 -3.47 7.07 -14.55
C LEU A 73 -4.92 7.57 -14.38
N GLY A 74 -5.26 8.14 -13.23
CA GLY A 74 -6.59 8.68 -12.94
C GLY A 74 -7.59 7.66 -12.40
N GLY A 75 -7.12 6.51 -11.91
CA GLY A 75 -7.95 5.59 -11.13
C GLY A 75 -8.44 6.22 -9.83
N SER A 76 -9.58 5.74 -9.32
CA SER A 76 -10.12 6.17 -8.03
C SER A 76 -9.98 5.09 -6.96
N ILE A 77 -9.74 5.53 -5.73
CA ILE A 77 -9.64 4.70 -4.52
C ILE A 77 -11.05 4.24 -4.12
N THR A 78 -11.53 3.20 -4.79
CA THR A 78 -12.86 2.61 -4.56
C THR A 78 -12.78 1.09 -4.54
N LEU A 79 -13.65 0.45 -3.77
CA LEU A 79 -13.74 -1.00 -3.72
C LEU A 79 -14.03 -1.61 -5.11
N GLN A 80 -14.78 -0.91 -5.96
CA GLN A 80 -15.13 -1.37 -7.30
C GLN A 80 -13.91 -1.50 -8.21
N ASN A 81 -12.97 -0.56 -8.12
CA ASN A 81 -11.74 -0.55 -8.92
C ASN A 81 -10.65 -1.47 -8.39
N LEU A 82 -10.80 -2.05 -7.20
CA LEU A 82 -9.88 -3.06 -6.71
C LEU A 82 -10.07 -4.38 -7.46
N VAL A 83 -8.95 -4.92 -7.90
CA VAL A 83 -8.80 -6.21 -8.58
C VAL A 83 -7.59 -6.96 -7.99
N LYS A 84 -7.58 -8.28 -8.13
CA LYS A 84 -6.38 -9.09 -7.88
C LYS A 84 -5.46 -8.99 -9.09
N LEU A 85 -4.18 -8.78 -8.83
CA LEU A 85 -3.14 -8.61 -9.83
C LEU A 85 -1.96 -9.49 -9.48
N ASP A 86 -1.23 -9.90 -10.51
CA ASP A 86 0.11 -10.45 -10.35
C ASP A 86 1.04 -9.39 -9.73
N LEU A 87 1.66 -9.75 -8.61
CA LEU A 87 2.49 -8.86 -7.80
C LEU A 87 3.70 -8.35 -8.59
N GLU A 88 4.44 -9.24 -9.26
CA GLU A 88 5.67 -8.90 -9.97
C GLU A 88 5.38 -7.99 -11.17
N VAL A 89 4.38 -8.35 -11.98
CA VAL A 89 3.96 -7.57 -13.14
C VAL A 89 3.49 -6.19 -12.71
N HIS A 90 2.63 -6.10 -11.70
CA HIS A 90 2.07 -4.81 -11.29
C HIS A 90 3.13 -3.87 -10.72
N LEU A 91 3.99 -4.36 -9.82
CA LEU A 91 5.07 -3.55 -9.24
C LEU A 91 6.10 -3.13 -10.29
N THR A 92 6.38 -3.99 -11.28
CA THR A 92 7.26 -3.64 -12.40
C THR A 92 6.69 -2.48 -13.23
N ILE A 93 5.39 -2.51 -13.54
CA ILE A 93 4.72 -1.42 -14.27
C ILE A 93 4.76 -0.13 -13.45
N LEU A 94 4.44 -0.18 -12.16
CA LEU A 94 4.49 1.00 -11.28
C LEU A 94 5.90 1.59 -11.20
N HIS A 95 6.95 0.77 -11.13
CA HIS A 95 8.34 1.22 -11.15
C HIS A 95 8.71 1.92 -12.48
N GLN A 96 8.15 1.47 -13.61
CA GLN A 96 8.38 2.11 -14.90
C GLN A 96 7.66 3.45 -15.04
N LEU A 97 6.50 3.61 -14.38
CA LEU A 97 5.71 4.84 -14.39
C LEU A 97 6.24 5.92 -13.42
N SER A 98 7.06 5.53 -12.43
CA SER A 98 7.66 6.45 -11.47
C SER A 98 9.01 7.04 -11.92
N ARG A 99 9.51 6.65 -13.10
CA ARG A 99 10.69 7.24 -13.75
C ARG A 99 10.30 8.38 -14.70
#